data_AF-A0A444VKG3-F1
#
_entry.id   AF-A0A444VKG3-F1
#
_cell.length_a   1.000
_cell.length_b   1.000
_cell.length_c   1.000
_cell.angle_alpha   90.00
_cell.angle_beta   90.00
_cell.angle_gamma   90.00
#
_symmetry.space_group_name_H-M   'P 1'
#
loop_
_entity.id
_entity.type
_entity.pdbx_description
1 polymer ?
#
loop_
_entity_poly.entity_id
_entity_poly.type
_entity_poly.pdbx_seq_one_letter_code
_entity_poly.pdbx_strand_id
1 'polypeptide(L)'
;MVNKDVIPRIQTIMDHYGLTVSAFADEIGVQRSSVSHLLNGRNKPSLDFVMKLVDTYPEVNLYWLLKGVGEFPSSIKEGEIKKEIAVPGKTKSDQAETEFNSIAQDKDTLQPTKVIVFYADGSFESFQAKKD
;
A
#
# COMPACT_ATOMS: atom_id res chain seq x y z
N MET A 1 16.47 -5.70 10.24
CA MET A 1 17.14 -6.22 9.03
C MET A 1 16.16 -6.09 7.88
N VAL A 2 16.01 -4.89 7.29
CA VAL A 2 14.95 -4.58 6.29
C VAL A 2 15.52 -4.42 4.87
N ASN A 3 16.83 -4.23 4.74
CA ASN A 3 17.46 -3.78 3.49
C ASN A 3 18.13 -4.89 2.66
N LYS A 4 18.36 -6.10 3.20
CA LYS A 4 19.03 -7.17 2.45
C LYS A 4 18.11 -7.84 1.41
N ASP A 5 16.80 -7.66 1.53
CA ASP A 5 15.82 -8.46 0.81
C ASP A 5 15.16 -7.71 -0.36
N VAL A 6 15.48 -6.42 -0.56
CA VAL A 6 14.92 -5.61 -1.66
C VAL A 6 15.58 -5.99 -3.00
N ILE A 7 16.88 -6.29 -3.01
CA ILE A 7 17.62 -6.63 -4.24
C ILE A 7 17.05 -7.86 -4.95
N PRO A 8 16.78 -8.99 -4.25
CA PRO A 8 16.15 -10.14 -4.88
C PRO A 8 14.78 -9.81 -5.49
N ARG A 9 14.00 -8.93 -4.87
CA ARG A 9 12.69 -8.52 -5.40
C ARG A 9 12.81 -7.65 -6.65
N ILE A 10 13.82 -6.78 -6.72
CA ILE A 10 14.15 -6.04 -7.96
C ILE A 10 14.54 -7.02 -9.06
N GLN A 11 15.34 -8.05 -8.74
CA GLN A 11 15.68 -9.11 -9.70
C GLN A 11 14.44 -9.86 -10.16
N THR A 12 13.51 -10.21 -9.25
CA THR A 12 12.22 -10.82 -9.62
C THR A 12 11.42 -9.97 -10.60
N ILE A 13 11.40 -8.65 -10.42
CA ILE A 13 10.73 -7.73 -11.36
C ILE A 13 11.43 -7.76 -12.72
N MET A 14 12.77 -7.67 -12.75
CA MET A 14 13.53 -7.73 -13.99
C MET A 14 13.32 -9.05 -14.74
N ASP A 15 13.34 -10.17 -14.03
CA ASP A 15 13.15 -11.51 -14.59
C ASP A 15 11.71 -11.68 -15.11
N HIS A 16 10.71 -11.14 -14.41
CA HIS A 16 9.31 -11.17 -14.84
C HIS A 16 9.11 -10.49 -16.20
N TYR A 17 9.79 -9.36 -16.41
CA TYR A 17 9.75 -8.60 -17.66
C TYR A 17 10.80 -9.04 -18.69
N GLY A 18 11.69 -9.98 -18.36
CA GLY A 18 12.79 -10.42 -19.23
C GLY A 18 13.81 -9.32 -19.54
N LEU A 19 14.01 -8.37 -18.62
CA LEU A 19 14.81 -7.17 -18.83
C LEU A 19 16.28 -7.37 -18.42
N THR A 20 17.19 -6.88 -19.25
CA THR A 20 18.59 -6.71 -18.87
C THR A 20 18.75 -5.54 -17.89
N VAL A 21 19.86 -5.50 -17.14
CA VAL A 21 20.20 -4.36 -16.24
C VAL A 21 20.14 -3.02 -16.96
N SER A 22 20.59 -2.97 -18.22
CA SER A 22 20.59 -1.74 -19.00
C SER A 22 19.18 -1.33 -19.39
N ALA A 23 18.37 -2.27 -19.89
CA ALA A 23 16.99 -2.02 -20.29
C ALA A 23 16.13 -1.58 -19.10
N PHE A 24 16.27 -2.27 -17.95
CA PHE A 24 15.56 -1.90 -16.73
C PHE A 24 15.90 -0.48 -16.26
N ALA A 25 17.18 -0.11 -16.28
CA ALA A 25 17.61 1.25 -15.91
C ALA A 25 17.02 2.32 -16.83
N ASP A 26 16.99 2.03 -18.13
CA ASP A 26 16.45 2.92 -19.15
C ASP A 26 14.93 3.08 -18.98
N GLU A 27 14.18 2.01 -18.67
CA GLU A 27 12.73 2.06 -18.44
C GLU A 27 12.35 2.91 -17.22
N ILE A 28 13.00 2.69 -16.07
CA ILE A 28 12.69 3.45 -14.84
C ILE A 28 13.37 4.82 -14.81
N GLY A 29 14.10 5.23 -15.85
CA GLY A 29 14.72 6.55 -15.93
C GLY A 29 15.82 6.81 -14.88
N VAL A 30 16.69 5.82 -14.65
CA VAL A 30 17.85 5.93 -13.76
C VAL A 30 19.15 5.55 -14.47
N GLN A 31 20.29 5.94 -13.89
CA GLN A 31 21.58 5.60 -14.49
C GLN A 31 21.88 4.08 -14.39
N ARG A 32 22.33 3.46 -15.49
CA ARG A 32 22.70 2.04 -15.54
C ARG A 32 23.72 1.62 -14.47
N SER A 33 24.69 2.50 -14.18
CA SER A 33 25.66 2.29 -13.10
C SER A 33 24.99 2.23 -11.72
N SER A 34 23.91 2.99 -11.50
CA SER A 34 23.14 2.94 -10.26
C SER A 34 22.52 1.57 -10.03
N VAL A 35 21.86 1.01 -11.06
CA VAL A 35 21.29 -0.35 -11.00
C VAL A 35 22.40 -1.39 -10.80
N SER A 36 23.51 -1.28 -11.53
CA SER A 36 24.63 -2.22 -11.40
C SER A 36 25.23 -2.22 -9.98
N HIS A 37 25.47 -1.04 -9.39
CA HIS A 37 25.99 -0.95 -8.01
C HIS A 37 24.99 -1.43 -6.96
N LEU A 38 23.70 -1.20 -7.20
CA LEU A 38 22.60 -1.66 -6.37
C LEU A 38 22.54 -3.19 -6.33
N LEU A 39 22.50 -3.85 -7.49
CA LEU A 39 22.45 -5.31 -7.61
C LEU A 39 23.69 -6.01 -7.04
N ASN A 40 24.85 -5.35 -7.08
CA ASN A 40 26.08 -5.84 -6.47
C ASN A 40 26.14 -5.66 -4.94
N GLY A 41 25.06 -5.20 -4.31
CA GLY A 41 24.92 -5.13 -2.85
C GLY A 41 25.78 -4.08 -2.16
N ARG A 42 26.39 -3.16 -2.92
CA ARG A 42 27.21 -2.08 -2.35
C ARG A 42 26.38 -0.87 -1.91
N ASN A 43 25.19 -0.71 -2.51
CA ASN A 43 24.31 0.44 -2.29
C ASN A 43 22.90 0.01 -1.87
N LYS A 44 22.22 0.89 -1.12
CA LYS A 44 20.76 0.82 -0.93
C LYS A 44 20.07 1.61 -2.04
N PRO A 45 18.86 1.24 -2.46
CA PRO A 45 18.11 2.06 -3.39
C PRO A 45 17.76 3.39 -2.72
N SER A 46 17.86 4.49 -3.46
CA SER A 46 17.37 5.80 -2.99
C SER A 46 15.84 5.82 -3.02
N LEU A 47 15.24 6.80 -2.32
CA LEU A 47 13.79 7.00 -2.42
C LEU A 47 13.36 7.29 -3.86
N ASP A 48 14.08 8.18 -4.57
CA ASP A 48 13.82 8.49 -5.99
C ASP A 48 13.81 7.23 -6.87
N PHE A 49 14.76 6.33 -6.66
CA PHE A 49 14.80 5.05 -7.37
C PHE A 49 13.55 4.22 -7.12
N VAL A 50 13.15 4.10 -5.84
CA VAL A 50 11.98 3.30 -5.46
C VAL A 50 10.70 3.90 -6.03
N MET A 51 10.54 5.23 -5.98
CA MET A 51 9.38 5.91 -6.52
C MET A 51 9.27 5.72 -8.04
N LYS A 52 10.36 5.95 -8.78
CA LYS A 52 10.38 5.71 -10.24
C LYS A 52 10.04 4.27 -10.60
N LEU A 53 10.53 3.31 -9.83
CA LEU A 53 10.24 1.90 -10.05
C LEU A 53 8.74 1.60 -9.89
N VAL A 54 8.11 2.02 -8.78
CA VAL A 54 6.68 1.75 -8.57
C VAL A 54 5.77 2.57 -9.48
N ASP A 55 6.22 3.75 -9.93
CA ASP A 55 5.50 4.56 -10.92
C ASP A 55 5.58 3.93 -12.33
N THR A 56 6.71 3.29 -12.66
CA THR A 56 6.91 2.61 -13.95
C THR A 56 6.20 1.25 -13.99
N TYR A 57 6.12 0.57 -12.85
CA TYR A 57 5.51 -0.75 -12.70
C TYR A 57 4.41 -0.71 -11.63
N PRO A 58 3.19 -0.24 -11.97
CA PRO A 58 2.10 -0.04 -11.01
C PRO A 58 1.64 -1.32 -10.29
N GLU A 59 1.88 -2.48 -10.89
CA GLU A 59 1.62 -3.78 -10.30
C GLU A 59 2.64 -4.16 -9.20
N VAL A 60 3.74 -3.40 -9.06
CA VAL A 60 4.67 -3.52 -7.93
C VAL A 60 4.11 -2.83 -6.70
N ASN A 61 3.62 -3.63 -5.77
CA ASN A 61 3.23 -3.13 -4.46
C ASN A 61 4.46 -2.63 -3.66
N LEU A 62 4.45 -1.37 -3.24
CA LEU A 62 5.55 -0.75 -2.48
C LEU A 62 5.84 -1.48 -1.16
N TYR A 63 4.81 -1.94 -0.46
CA TYR A 63 4.97 -2.67 0.79
C TYR A 63 5.62 -4.04 0.55
N TRP A 64 5.23 -4.73 -0.53
CA TRP A 64 5.90 -5.95 -0.96
C TRP A 64 7.37 -5.71 -1.31
N LEU A 65 7.67 -4.66 -2.09
CA LEU A 65 9.03 -4.33 -2.48
C LEU A 65 9.93 -4.05 -1.27
N LEU A 66 9.44 -3.30 -0.28
CA LEU A 66 10.24 -2.86 0.87
C LEU A 66 10.26 -3.87 2.02
N LYS A 67 9.15 -4.57 2.27
CA LYS A 67 8.97 -5.45 3.44
C LYS A 67 8.80 -6.92 3.10
N GLY A 68 8.58 -7.27 1.83
CA GLY A 68 8.34 -8.64 1.40
C GLY A 68 6.96 -9.18 1.77
N VAL A 69 6.01 -8.29 2.08
CA VAL A 69 4.65 -8.67 2.48
C VAL A 69 3.67 -8.25 1.38
N GLY A 70 2.81 -9.18 0.96
CA GLY A 70 1.93 -9.03 -0.20
C GLY A 70 2.42 -9.89 -1.36
N GLU A 71 2.06 -9.52 -2.57
CA GLU A 71 2.41 -10.26 -3.78
C GLU A 71 2.83 -9.31 -4.91
N PHE A 72 3.62 -9.85 -5.82
CA PHE A 72 3.94 -9.25 -7.11
C PHE A 72 3.85 -10.36 -8.18
N PRO A 73 3.23 -10.09 -9.34
CA PRO A 73 2.49 -8.87 -9.66
C PRO A 73 1.18 -8.75 -8.86
N SER A 74 0.86 -7.56 -8.38
CA SER A 74 -0.40 -7.32 -7.65
C SER A 74 -1.56 -7.11 -8.62
N SER A 75 -2.73 -7.63 -8.28
CA SER A 75 -3.94 -7.58 -9.12
C SER A 75 -4.66 -6.21 -9.15
N ILE A 76 -3.97 -5.13 -8.80
CA ILE A 76 -4.59 -3.80 -8.68
C ILE A 76 -5.08 -3.35 -10.05
N LYS A 77 -6.39 -3.23 -10.19
CA LYS A 77 -7.04 -2.63 -11.36
C LYS A 77 -6.72 -1.13 -11.36
N GLU A 78 -6.28 -0.59 -12.50
CA GLU A 78 -5.82 0.80 -12.72
C GLU A 78 -6.82 1.94 -12.34
N GLY A 79 -7.91 1.65 -11.64
CA GLY A 79 -8.94 2.61 -11.23
C GLY A 79 -8.84 3.18 -9.81
N GLU A 80 -8.04 2.60 -8.91
CA GLU A 80 -8.12 2.94 -7.48
C GLU A 80 -7.06 3.95 -6.98
N ILE A 81 -6.01 4.24 -7.77
CA ILE A 81 -4.90 5.11 -7.32
C ILE A 81 -5.12 6.60 -7.67
N LYS A 82 -6.12 6.95 -8.50
CA LYS A 82 -6.36 8.35 -8.94
C LYS A 82 -7.33 9.17 -8.08
N LYS A 83 -7.89 8.62 -6.99
CA LYS A 83 -8.76 9.39 -6.07
C LYS A 83 -8.01 9.75 -4.79
N GLU A 84 -7.38 10.92 -4.78
CA GLU A 84 -7.37 11.91 -3.67
C GLU A 84 -6.15 12.83 -3.75
N ILE A 85 -6.22 13.82 -4.66
CA ILE A 85 -5.76 15.18 -4.34
C ILE A 85 -6.89 16.12 -4.75
N ALA A 86 -8.02 16.03 -4.05
CA ALA A 86 -9.09 17.01 -4.15
C ALA A 86 -9.23 17.68 -2.78
N VAL A 87 -8.88 18.97 -2.74
CA VAL A 87 -9.01 19.88 -1.61
C VAL A 87 -10.45 19.83 -1.05
N PRO A 88 -10.67 19.81 0.28
CA PRO A 88 -12.00 19.59 0.85
C PRO A 88 -12.85 20.87 0.76
N GLY A 89 -13.79 20.88 -0.19
CA GLY A 89 -14.91 21.81 -0.24
C GLY A 89 -16.22 21.09 0.09
N LYS A 90 -16.85 21.45 1.22
CA LYS A 90 -18.19 20.99 1.65
C LYS A 90 -19.22 21.09 0.51
N THR A 91 -20.17 20.14 0.43
CA THR A 91 -21.58 20.32 0.85
C THR A 91 -22.46 19.10 0.48
N LYS A 92 -23.02 18.45 1.53
CA LYS A 92 -24.33 17.73 1.72
C LYS A 92 -24.81 16.71 0.67
N SER A 93 -24.88 15.43 1.08
CA SER A 93 -26.09 14.66 1.49
C SER A 93 -27.02 14.33 0.34
N ASP A 94 -27.19 13.03 0.03
CA ASP A 94 -28.47 12.35 0.20
C ASP A 94 -28.34 10.82 0.09
N GLN A 95 -29.30 10.16 0.71
CA GLN A 95 -29.34 8.80 1.22
C GLN A 95 -29.39 7.71 0.15
N ALA A 96 -28.76 6.56 0.44
CA ALA A 96 -29.25 5.25 0.02
C ALA A 96 -28.80 4.19 1.04
N GLU A 97 -29.74 3.80 1.90
CA GLU A 97 -29.67 2.59 2.75
C GLU A 97 -29.69 1.34 1.84
N THR A 98 -28.68 0.49 1.95
CA THR A 98 -28.69 -0.82 2.67
C THR A 98 -29.28 -1.97 1.87
N GLU A 99 -28.43 -2.90 1.40
CA GLU A 99 -28.77 -4.33 1.32
C GLU A 99 -27.53 -5.20 1.60
N PHE A 100 -27.40 -5.72 2.82
CA PHE A 100 -26.77 -7.01 3.04
C PHE A 100 -27.68 -7.87 3.90
N ASN A 101 -28.12 -8.97 3.27
CA ASN A 101 -29.06 -9.93 3.78
C ASN A 101 -28.62 -10.61 5.09
N SER A 102 -29.53 -10.48 6.05
CA SER A 102 -29.96 -11.34 7.14
C SER A 102 -29.37 -12.76 7.39
N ILE A 103 -28.87 -12.91 8.62
CA ILE A 103 -29.21 -13.89 9.69
C ILE A 103 -28.71 -15.35 9.62
N ALA A 104 -27.88 -15.71 10.61
CA ALA A 104 -28.07 -16.91 11.44
C ALA A 104 -27.61 -16.65 12.91
N GLN A 105 -28.61 -16.51 13.78
CA GLN A 105 -28.70 -16.68 15.24
C GLN A 105 -27.44 -16.67 16.14
N ASP A 106 -27.37 -15.69 17.04
CA ASP A 106 -27.56 -15.95 18.47
C ASP A 106 -28.09 -14.70 19.18
N LYS A 107 -29.15 -14.85 19.97
CA LYS A 107 -29.72 -13.78 20.80
C LYS A 107 -29.18 -13.97 22.21
N ASP A 108 -28.05 -13.33 22.49
CA ASP A 108 -27.76 -12.92 23.86
C ASP A 108 -27.09 -11.55 23.86
N THR A 109 -27.83 -10.58 24.39
CA THR A 109 -27.45 -9.19 24.72
C THR A 109 -26.36 -8.50 23.86
N LEU A 110 -26.78 -7.78 22.81
CA LEU A 110 -25.95 -6.79 22.11
C LEU A 110 -25.66 -5.59 23.04
N GLN A 111 -24.79 -5.76 24.03
CA GLN A 111 -24.27 -4.65 24.82
C GLN A 111 -23.04 -4.09 24.13
N PRO A 112 -22.99 -2.78 23.84
CA PRO A 112 -21.82 -2.18 23.23
C PRO A 112 -20.62 -2.32 24.17
N THR A 113 -19.59 -3.05 23.72
CA THR A 113 -18.38 -3.31 24.50
C THR A 113 -17.39 -2.14 24.46
N LYS A 114 -17.47 -1.30 23.42
CA LYS A 114 -16.53 -0.20 23.18
C LYS A 114 -17.18 0.96 22.44
N VAL A 115 -16.87 2.18 22.87
CA VAL A 115 -17.21 3.43 22.18
C VAL A 115 -15.92 4.20 21.92
N ILE A 116 -15.78 4.78 20.71
CA ILE A 116 -14.66 5.66 20.34
C ILE A 116 -15.23 7.03 19.99
N VAL A 117 -14.70 8.09 20.61
CA VAL A 117 -15.07 9.48 20.38
C VAL A 117 -13.94 10.18 19.64
N PHE A 118 -14.23 10.78 18.49
CA PHE A 118 -13.27 11.54 17.69
C PHE A 118 -13.48 13.04 17.89
N TYR A 119 -12.39 13.77 18.09
CA TYR A 119 -12.40 15.22 18.24
C TYR A 119 -11.94 15.90 16.94
N ALA A 120 -12.33 17.17 16.76
CA ALA A 120 -12.02 17.94 15.55
C ALA A 120 -10.52 18.24 15.37
N ASP A 121 -9.75 18.16 16.45
CA ASP A 121 -8.28 18.29 16.43
C ASP A 121 -7.56 16.98 16.04
N GLY A 122 -8.32 15.93 15.71
CA GLY A 122 -7.81 14.62 15.32
C GLY A 122 -7.47 13.71 16.49
N SER A 123 -7.66 14.14 17.74
CA SER A 123 -7.53 13.26 18.91
C SER A 123 -8.74 12.32 19.05
N PHE A 124 -8.58 11.23 19.78
CA PHE A 124 -9.68 10.33 20.11
C PHE A 124 -9.58 9.76 21.52
N GLU A 125 -10.74 9.42 22.08
CA GLU A 125 -10.86 8.69 23.34
C GLU A 125 -11.62 7.39 23.12
N SER A 126 -11.25 6.35 23.86
CA SER A 126 -11.96 5.07 23.82
C SER A 126 -12.44 4.66 25.19
N PHE A 127 -13.73 4.31 25.28
CA PHE A 127 -14.38 3.86 26.49
C PHE A 127 -14.75 2.38 26.32
N GLN A 128 -14.39 1.57 27.32
CA GLN A 128 -14.79 0.17 27.38
C GLN A 128 -15.76 0.00 28.54
N ALA A 129 -16.86 -0.70 28.32
CA ALA A 129 -17.80 -1.01 29.39
C ALA A 129 -17.08 -1.88 30.43
N LYS A 130 -17.03 -1.42 31.69
CA LYS A 130 -16.53 -2.24 32.80
C LYS A 130 -17.57 -3.33 33.08
N LYS A 131 -17.09 -4.57 33.21
CA LYS A 131 -17.89 -5.68 33.69
C LYS A 131 -17.75 -5.67 35.22
N ASP A 132 -18.84 -5.36 35.92
CA ASP A 132 -18.92 -5.50 37.39
C ASP A 132 -18.91 -6.99 37.79
#